data_AF-A0A521UT02-F1
#
_entry.id   AF-A0A521UT02-F1
#
_cell.length_a   1.000
_cell.length_b   1.000
_cell.length_c   1.000
_cell.angle_alpha   90.00
_cell.angle_beta   90.00
_cell.angle_gamma   90.00
#
_symmetry.space_group_name_H-M   'P 1'
#
loop_
_entity.id
_entity.type
_entity.pdbx_description
1 polymer ?
#
loop_
_entity_poly.entity_id
_entity_poly.type
_entity_poly.pdbx_seq_one_letter_code
_entity_poly.pdbx_strand_id
1 'polypeptide(L)'
;MDYKTIIIIVLSASLAAYFIPTPIEVQTRFKSGQDFYAGRDYRRAIEQYDWIISTESTFLESDSVRVNLLGDELNVAVRTAAYYQKGNALRNQGNKEASIENYRIVEERRDSPRLSALAQYQIYEIFFADKEYEKSIEEARALIARHPLD
;
A
#
# COMPACT_ATOMS: atom_id res chain seq x y z
N MET A 1 -15.44 -1.94 42.35
CA MET A 1 -14.38 -1.19 41.63
C MET A 1 -14.63 0.28 41.91
N ASP A 2 -13.65 1.00 42.47
CA ASP A 2 -13.85 2.40 42.88
C ASP A 2 -13.64 3.37 41.70
N TYR A 3 -14.09 4.61 41.87
CA TYR A 3 -14.04 5.63 40.82
C TYR A 3 -12.59 6.01 40.45
N LYS A 4 -11.63 5.91 41.38
CA LYS A 4 -10.20 6.16 41.11
C LYS A 4 -9.63 5.11 40.17
N THR A 5 -9.99 3.85 40.37
CA THR A 5 -9.59 2.72 39.53
C THR A 5 -10.17 2.87 38.12
N ILE A 6 -11.45 3.27 38.01
CA ILE A 6 -12.09 3.53 36.72
C ILE A 6 -11.38 4.68 35.98
N ILE A 7 -11.09 5.79 36.67
CA ILE A 7 -10.38 6.94 36.08
C ILE A 7 -8.99 6.55 35.58
N ILE A 8 -8.22 5.78 36.37
CA ILE A 8 -6.89 5.33 35.98
C ILE A 8 -6.97 4.44 34.74
N ILE A 9 -7.89 3.47 34.69
CA ILE A 9 -8.07 2.60 33.53
C ILE A 9 -8.43 3.41 32.27
N VAL A 10 -9.37 4.35 32.38
CA VAL A 10 -9.81 5.18 31.25
C VAL A 10 -8.70 6.10 30.75
N LEU A 11 -7.90 6.70 31.65
CA LEU A 11 -6.76 7.54 31.29
C LEU A 11 -5.65 6.71 30.63
N SER A 12 -5.33 5.55 31.16
CA SER A 12 -4.34 4.64 30.57
C SER A 12 -4.78 4.15 29.18
N ALA A 13 -6.06 3.81 29.00
CA ALA A 13 -6.60 3.42 27.70
C ALA A 13 -6.59 4.58 26.69
N SER A 14 -6.94 5.79 27.14
CA SER A 14 -6.90 7.00 26.30
C SER A 14 -5.49 7.37 25.86
N LEU A 15 -4.52 7.28 26.78
CA LEU A 15 -3.10 7.50 26.45
C LEU A 15 -2.59 6.43 25.49
N ALA A 16 -2.94 5.16 25.69
CA ALA A 16 -2.56 4.09 24.77
C ALA A 16 -3.13 4.30 23.36
N ALA A 17 -4.41 4.68 23.25
CA ALA A 17 -5.05 4.98 21.97
C ALA A 17 -4.44 6.18 21.24
N TYR A 18 -3.85 7.14 21.98
CA TYR A 18 -3.12 8.26 21.38
C TYR A 18 -1.81 7.83 20.70
N PHE A 19 -1.18 6.75 21.16
CA PHE A 19 0.09 6.26 20.63
C PHE A 19 -0.02 5.02 19.73
N ILE A 20 -1.19 4.38 19.67
CA ILE A 20 -1.43 3.17 18.86
C ILE A 20 -2.40 3.52 17.72
N PRO A 21 -1.93 3.54 16.46
CA PRO A 21 -2.79 3.72 15.31
C PRO A 21 -3.95 2.73 15.29
N THR A 22 -5.13 3.21 14.91
CA THR A 22 -6.34 2.37 14.84
C THR A 22 -6.61 1.89 13.40
N PRO A 23 -7.37 0.80 13.19
CA PRO A 23 -7.73 0.34 11.84
C PRO A 23 -8.42 1.42 11.01
N ILE A 24 -9.23 2.27 11.65
CA ILE A 24 -9.95 3.36 11.00
C ILE A 24 -8.98 4.47 10.58
N GLU A 25 -8.01 4.83 11.42
CA GLU A 25 -7.02 5.84 11.09
C GLU A 25 -6.18 5.44 9.88
N VAL A 26 -5.74 4.17 9.82
CA VAL A 26 -4.98 3.65 8.67
C VAL A 26 -5.82 3.69 7.38
N GLN A 27 -7.11 3.35 7.43
CA GLN A 27 -8.02 3.49 6.29
C GLN A 27 -8.23 4.96 5.89
N THR A 28 -8.40 5.85 6.86
CA THR A 28 -8.56 7.30 6.61
C THR A 28 -7.30 7.87 5.95
N ARG A 29 -6.10 7.48 6.39
CA ARG A 29 -4.84 7.86 5.78
C ARG A 29 -4.74 7.35 4.35
N PHE A 30 -5.15 6.11 4.10
CA PHE A 30 -5.14 5.54 2.76
C PHE A 30 -6.05 6.34 1.81
N LYS A 31 -7.28 6.64 2.24
CA LYS A 31 -8.22 7.48 1.50
C LYS A 31 -7.64 8.87 1.21
N SER A 32 -7.05 9.52 2.22
CA SER A 32 -6.36 10.80 2.05
C SER A 32 -5.25 10.74 1.00
N GLY A 33 -4.47 9.65 0.98
CA GLY A 33 -3.48 9.38 -0.05
C GLY A 33 -4.10 9.29 -1.46
N GLN A 34 -5.25 8.61 -1.59
CA GLN A 34 -5.99 8.53 -2.86
C GLN A 34 -6.51 9.90 -3.32
N ASP A 35 -7.04 10.70 -2.39
CA ASP A 35 -7.55 12.04 -2.67
C ASP A 35 -6.42 12.97 -3.15
N PHE A 36 -5.25 12.95 -2.49
CA PHE A 36 -4.07 13.69 -2.96
C PHE A 36 -3.56 13.19 -4.31
N TYR A 37 -3.54 11.88 -4.54
CA TYR A 37 -3.14 11.29 -5.81
C TYR A 37 -4.07 11.74 -6.95
N ALA A 38 -5.40 11.72 -6.72
CA ALA A 38 -6.39 12.21 -7.68
C ALA A 38 -6.20 13.70 -7.97
N GLY A 39 -5.82 14.49 -6.96
CA GLY A 39 -5.44 15.89 -7.09
C GLY A 39 -4.05 16.14 -7.71
N ARG A 40 -3.30 15.09 -8.09
CA ARG A 40 -1.92 15.13 -8.57
C ARG A 40 -0.89 15.68 -7.58
N ASP A 41 -1.24 15.82 -6.30
CA ASP A 41 -0.29 16.14 -5.23
C ASP A 41 0.41 14.85 -4.79
N TYR A 42 1.25 14.32 -5.68
CA TYR A 42 1.90 13.02 -5.47
C TYR A 42 2.83 13.02 -4.25
N ARG A 43 3.40 14.17 -3.89
CA ARG A 43 4.23 14.29 -2.69
C ARG A 43 3.41 14.01 -1.43
N ARG A 44 2.27 14.69 -1.27
CA ARG A 44 1.39 14.46 -0.11
C ARG A 44 0.75 13.07 -0.14
N ALA A 45 0.46 12.54 -1.32
CA ALA A 45 0.00 11.15 -1.45
C ALA A 45 1.04 10.16 -0.89
N ILE A 46 2.30 10.31 -1.30
CA ILE A 46 3.42 9.49 -0.81
C ILE A 46 3.57 9.62 0.71
N GLU A 47 3.48 10.84 1.28
CA GLU A 47 3.53 11.04 2.74
C GLU A 47 2.44 10.23 3.47
N GLN A 48 1.23 10.14 2.92
CA GLN A 48 0.18 9.31 3.53
C GLN A 48 0.48 7.82 3.43
N TYR A 49 0.96 7.35 2.28
CA TYR A 49 1.30 5.94 2.08
C TYR A 49 2.53 5.52 2.92
N ASP A 50 3.52 6.40 3.06
CA ASP A 50 4.70 6.18 3.90
C ASP A 50 4.31 5.99 5.35
N TRP A 51 3.41 6.82 5.87
CA TRP A 51 2.91 6.67 7.23
C TRP A 51 2.25 5.29 7.46
N ILE A 52 1.46 4.80 6.49
CA ILE A 52 0.84 3.46 6.57
C ILE A 52 1.91 2.37 6.56
N ILE A 53 2.90 2.50 5.67
CA ILE A 53 4.00 1.55 5.52
C ILE A 53 4.91 1.54 6.75
N SER A 54 5.15 2.66 7.42
CA SER A 54 6.00 2.72 8.61
C SER A 54 5.27 2.40 9.92
N THR A 55 3.94 2.27 9.89
CA THR A 55 3.16 2.03 11.11
C THR A 55 3.36 0.59 11.59
N GLU A 56 4.11 0.37 12.66
CA GLU A 56 4.16 -0.90 13.38
C GLU A 56 3.22 -0.83 14.60
N SER A 57 2.41 -1.87 14.83
CA SER A 57 1.56 -1.93 16.01
C SER A 57 1.40 -3.38 16.46
N THR A 58 1.66 -3.63 17.74
CA THR A 58 1.42 -4.93 18.39
C THR A 58 -0.07 -5.35 18.33
N PHE A 59 -0.98 -4.40 18.11
CA PHE A 59 -2.43 -4.62 18.09
C PHE A 59 -3.03 -4.62 16.68
N LEU A 60 -2.25 -4.25 15.66
CA LEU A 60 -2.66 -4.34 14.27
C LEU A 60 -1.78 -5.37 13.58
N GLU A 61 -2.33 -6.55 13.33
CA GLU A 61 -1.70 -7.41 12.34
C GLU A 61 -1.69 -6.65 11.01
N SER A 62 -0.51 -6.53 10.41
CA SER A 62 -0.24 -5.64 9.27
C SER A 62 -1.21 -5.81 8.10
N ASP A 63 -1.77 -7.01 7.99
CA ASP A 63 -2.59 -7.47 6.86
C ASP A 63 -4.08 -7.59 7.22
N SER A 64 -4.46 -7.30 8.47
CA SER A 64 -5.85 -7.38 8.95
C SER A 64 -6.73 -6.21 8.49
N VAL A 65 -6.13 -5.03 8.29
CA VAL A 65 -6.83 -3.83 7.82
C VAL A 65 -6.91 -3.88 6.31
N ARG A 66 -8.13 -3.82 5.76
CA ARG A 66 -8.38 -3.93 4.32
C ARG A 66 -8.94 -2.64 3.74
N VAL A 67 -8.62 -2.37 2.48
CA VAL A 67 -9.10 -1.23 1.71
C VAL A 67 -9.45 -1.65 0.29
N ASN A 68 -10.25 -0.82 -0.36
CA ASN A 68 -10.65 -1.02 -1.74
C ASN A 68 -9.72 -0.28 -2.71
N LEU A 69 -9.45 -0.95 -3.83
CA LEU A 69 -8.67 -0.46 -4.96
C LEU A 69 -9.47 -0.65 -6.26
N LEU A 70 -9.12 0.16 -7.28
CA LEU A 70 -9.65 0.04 -8.65
C LEU A 70 -11.18 0.05 -8.71
N GLY A 71 -11.83 1.04 -8.09
CA GLY A 71 -13.30 1.14 -8.11
C GLY A 71 -13.99 -0.05 -7.42
N ASP A 72 -13.46 -0.45 -6.26
CA ASP A 72 -13.98 -1.55 -5.42
C ASP A 72 -13.82 -2.97 -6.00
N GLU A 73 -13.09 -3.14 -7.11
CA GLU A 73 -12.82 -4.46 -7.67
C GLU A 73 -11.83 -5.31 -6.85
N LEU A 74 -10.99 -4.66 -6.04
CA LEU A 74 -9.99 -5.31 -5.23
C LEU A 74 -10.14 -4.86 -3.78
N ASN A 75 -10.34 -5.82 -2.89
CA ASN A 75 -10.26 -5.60 -1.45
C ASN A 75 -8.99 -6.30 -0.95
N VAL A 76 -8.00 -5.54 -0.45
CA VAL A 76 -6.65 -6.05 -0.13
C VAL A 76 -6.14 -5.43 1.18
N ALA A 77 -5.08 -6.01 1.74
CA ALA A 77 -4.39 -5.43 2.90
C ALA A 77 -3.94 -3.99 2.61
N VAL A 78 -4.21 -3.07 3.53
CA VAL A 78 -3.97 -1.63 3.35
C VAL A 78 -2.49 -1.29 3.15
N ARG A 79 -1.58 -2.06 3.78
CA ARG A 79 -0.14 -1.90 3.58
C ARG A 79 0.26 -2.28 2.16
N THR A 80 -0.21 -3.41 1.66
CA THR A 80 0.03 -3.84 0.27
C THR A 80 -0.54 -2.81 -0.72
N ALA A 81 -1.74 -2.31 -0.45
CA ALA A 81 -2.34 -1.24 -1.25
C ALA A 81 -1.52 0.05 -1.21
N ALA A 82 -0.97 0.43 -0.04
CA ALA A 82 -0.14 1.61 0.13
C ALA A 82 1.17 1.50 -0.66
N TYR A 83 1.85 0.35 -0.65
CA TYR A 83 3.01 0.11 -1.52
C TYR A 83 2.65 0.28 -3.00
N TYR A 84 1.55 -0.34 -3.46
CA TYR A 84 1.13 -0.22 -4.85
C TYR A 84 0.85 1.24 -5.25
N GLN A 85 0.09 1.96 -4.42
CA GLN A 85 -0.27 3.35 -4.72
C GLN A 85 0.89 4.33 -4.56
N LYS A 86 1.82 4.07 -3.63
CA LYS A 86 3.09 4.78 -3.54
C LYS A 86 3.93 4.57 -4.81
N GLY A 87 4.00 3.33 -5.30
CA GLY A 87 4.60 3.01 -6.60
C GLY A 87 4.00 3.84 -7.73
N ASN A 88 2.68 3.94 -7.81
CA ASN A 88 1.98 4.76 -8.80
C ASN A 88 2.36 6.25 -8.67
N ALA A 89 2.36 6.78 -7.45
CA ALA A 89 2.70 8.19 -7.19
C ALA A 89 4.15 8.50 -7.58
N LEU A 90 5.10 7.64 -7.21
CA LEU A 90 6.52 7.75 -7.55
C LEU A 90 6.74 7.72 -9.07
N ARG A 91 6.04 6.82 -9.79
CA ARG A 91 6.08 6.75 -11.26
C ARG A 91 5.65 8.08 -11.87
N ASN A 92 4.56 8.66 -11.38
CA ASN A 92 4.05 9.95 -11.86
C ASN A 92 4.97 11.14 -11.53
N GLN A 93 5.83 11.02 -10.51
CA GLN A 93 6.89 11.98 -10.23
C GLN A 93 8.17 11.76 -11.06
N GLY A 94 8.23 10.70 -11.87
CA GLY A 94 9.42 10.31 -12.63
C GLY A 94 10.46 9.53 -11.82
N ASN A 95 10.18 9.18 -10.56
CA ASN A 95 11.07 8.36 -9.74
C ASN A 95 10.80 6.86 -10.02
N LYS A 96 11.31 6.39 -11.15
CA LYS A 96 11.02 5.06 -11.68
C LYS A 96 11.65 3.95 -10.86
N GLU A 97 12.89 4.12 -10.40
CA GLU A 97 13.60 3.14 -9.58
C GLU A 97 12.83 2.84 -8.29
N ALA A 98 12.50 3.89 -7.53
CA ALA A 98 11.71 3.73 -6.31
C ALA A 98 10.29 3.19 -6.60
N SER A 99 9.71 3.53 -7.74
CA SER A 99 8.42 2.96 -8.17
C SER A 99 8.51 1.44 -8.33
N ILE A 100 9.53 0.96 -9.05
CA ILE A 100 9.78 -0.48 -9.25
C ILE A 100 10.00 -1.18 -7.92
N GLU A 101 10.80 -0.63 -7.01
CA GLU A 101 11.02 -1.20 -5.68
C GLU A 101 9.70 -1.43 -4.91
N ASN A 102 8.79 -0.45 -4.95
CA ASN A 102 7.50 -0.57 -4.30
C ASN A 102 6.60 -1.63 -4.97
N TYR A 103 6.63 -1.73 -6.31
CA TYR A 103 5.87 -2.77 -7.01
C TYR A 103 6.42 -4.18 -6.75
N ARG A 104 7.74 -4.36 -6.61
CA ARG A 104 8.33 -5.67 -6.29
C ARG A 104 7.82 -6.21 -4.96
N ILE A 105 7.68 -5.34 -3.96
CA ILE A 105 7.08 -5.71 -2.65
C ILE A 105 5.65 -6.24 -2.83
N VAL A 106 4.87 -5.64 -3.74
CA VAL A 106 3.49 -6.05 -4.01
C VAL A 106 3.44 -7.33 -4.85
N GLU A 107 4.30 -7.47 -5.86
CA GLU A 107 4.43 -8.66 -6.71
C GLU A 107 4.68 -9.94 -5.90
N GLU A 108 5.49 -9.86 -4.84
CA GLU A 108 5.82 -11.01 -4.00
C GLU A 108 4.66 -11.50 -3.12
N ARG A 109 3.56 -10.74 -3.05
CA ARG A 109 2.39 -11.08 -2.22
C ARG A 109 1.59 -12.23 -2.85
N ARG A 110 1.36 -13.29 -2.08
CA ARG A 110 0.55 -14.45 -2.51
C ARG A 110 -0.93 -14.34 -2.17
N ASP A 111 -1.26 -13.52 -1.18
CA ASP A 111 -2.62 -13.31 -0.68
C ASP A 111 -3.45 -12.34 -1.55
N SER A 112 -2.81 -11.68 -2.52
CA SER A 112 -3.45 -10.74 -3.44
C SER A 112 -3.07 -10.97 -4.91
N PRO A 113 -3.25 -12.17 -5.50
CA PRO A 113 -2.67 -12.54 -6.79
C PRO A 113 -2.95 -11.57 -7.95
N ARG A 114 -4.17 -11.02 -8.00
CA ARG A 114 -4.56 -10.04 -9.03
C ARG A 114 -3.78 -8.72 -8.88
N LEU A 115 -3.57 -8.25 -7.65
CA LEU A 115 -2.77 -7.05 -7.40
C LEU A 115 -1.28 -7.29 -7.64
N SER A 116 -0.78 -8.48 -7.32
CA SER A 116 0.60 -8.90 -7.61
C SER A 116 0.88 -8.91 -9.12
N ALA A 117 -0.04 -9.48 -9.90
CA ALA A 117 0.02 -9.44 -11.37
C ALA A 117 0.02 -8.00 -11.91
N LEU A 118 -0.85 -7.14 -11.36
CA LEU A 118 -0.89 -5.72 -11.74
C LEU A 118 0.42 -5.01 -11.40
N ALA A 119 1.00 -5.25 -10.22
CA ALA A 119 2.29 -4.68 -9.85
C ALA A 119 3.41 -5.09 -10.81
N GLN A 120 3.47 -6.37 -11.19
CA GLN A 120 4.42 -6.84 -12.18
C GLN A 120 4.17 -6.23 -13.58
N TYR A 121 2.90 -6.08 -13.97
CA TYR A 121 2.54 -5.36 -15.20
C TYR A 121 3.01 -3.90 -15.18
N GLN A 122 2.93 -3.20 -14.03
CA GLN A 122 3.46 -1.83 -13.92
C GLN A 122 4.99 -1.78 -14.10
N ILE A 123 5.73 -2.78 -13.62
CA ILE A 123 7.18 -2.86 -13.80
C ILE A 123 7.51 -3.10 -15.28
N TYR A 124 6.79 -4.01 -15.93
CA TYR A 124 6.86 -4.23 -17.38
C TYR A 124 6.68 -2.92 -18.16
N GLU A 125 5.63 -2.16 -17.84
CA GLU A 125 5.29 -0.89 -18.50
C GLU A 125 6.37 0.17 -18.30
N ILE A 126 7.03 0.21 -17.12
CA ILE A 126 8.14 1.12 -16.86
C ILE A 126 9.32 0.81 -17.77
N PHE A 127 9.77 -0.45 -17.83
CA PHE A 127 10.89 -0.83 -18.70
C PHE A 127 10.55 -0.64 -20.19
N PHE A 128 9.31 -0.94 -20.57
CA PHE A 128 8.84 -0.74 -21.95
C PHE A 128 8.90 0.73 -22.35
N ALA A 129 8.36 1.63 -21.50
CA ALA A 129 8.39 3.07 -21.75
C ALA A 129 9.82 3.63 -21.83
N ASP A 130 10.76 3.03 -21.09
CA ASP A 130 12.17 3.42 -21.06
C ASP A 130 13.00 2.78 -22.18
N LYS A 131 12.35 1.99 -23.05
CA LYS A 131 12.97 1.26 -24.16
C LYS A 131 13.99 0.22 -23.71
N GLU A 132 13.93 -0.20 -22.44
CA GLU A 132 14.68 -1.33 -21.90
C GLU A 132 13.96 -2.64 -22.25
N TYR A 133 13.90 -2.94 -23.55
CA TYR A 133 13.04 -4.00 -24.07
C TYR A 133 13.44 -5.38 -23.58
N GLU A 134 14.73 -5.65 -23.34
CA GLU A 134 15.20 -6.91 -22.79
C GLU A 134 14.57 -7.17 -21.41
N LYS A 135 14.68 -6.20 -20.49
CA LYS A 135 14.07 -6.29 -19.16
C LYS A 135 12.54 -6.35 -19.23
N SER A 136 11.93 -5.56 -20.12
CA SER A 136 10.50 -5.59 -20.35
C SER A 136 10.02 -6.99 -20.80
N ILE A 137 10.72 -7.63 -21.74
CA ILE A 137 10.40 -8.99 -22.19
C ILE A 137 10.57 -10.00 -21.04
N GLU A 138 11.59 -9.86 -20.20
CA GLU A 138 11.78 -10.70 -19.01
C GLU A 138 10.57 -10.58 -18.06
N GLU A 139 10.11 -9.37 -17.76
CA GLU A 139 8.92 -9.16 -16.93
C GLU A 139 7.65 -9.73 -17.54
N ALA A 140 7.44 -9.55 -18.86
CA ALA A 140 6.27 -10.11 -19.54
C ALA A 140 6.25 -11.65 -19.47
N ARG A 141 7.40 -12.29 -19.65
CA ARG A 141 7.53 -13.75 -19.52
C ARG A 141 7.24 -14.22 -18.10
N ALA A 142 7.80 -13.51 -17.11
CA ALA A 142 7.60 -13.84 -15.70
C ALA A 142 6.12 -13.65 -15.27
N LEU A 143 5.46 -12.59 -15.77
CA LEU A 143 4.03 -12.34 -15.52
C LEU A 143 3.17 -13.52 -16.00
N ILE A 144 3.36 -13.95 -17.26
CA ILE A 144 2.61 -15.08 -17.86
C ILE A 144 2.89 -16.38 -17.11
N ALA A 145 4.14 -16.63 -16.71
CA ALA A 145 4.53 -17.85 -16.01
C ALA A 145 3.94 -17.93 -14.59
N ARG A 146 3.82 -16.80 -13.88
CA ARG A 146 3.31 -16.75 -12.50
C ARG A 146 1.80 -16.60 -12.41
N HIS A 147 1.17 -16.00 -13.43
CA HIS A 147 -0.26 -15.73 -13.49
C HIS A 147 -0.82 -16.27 -14.81
N PRO A 148 -0.91 -17.60 -14.98
CA PRO A 148 -1.46 -18.20 -16.18
C PRO A 148 -2.91 -17.73 -16.40
N LEU A 149 -3.24 -17.44 -17.66
CA LEU A 149 -4.60 -17.11 -18.10
C LEU A 149 -5.41 -18.40 -18.10
N ASP A 150 -6.18 -18.65 -17.04
CA ASP A 150 -7.23 -19.67 -17.01
C ASP A 150 -8.49 -19.17 -17.74
#